data_AF-A0A1V3XV82-F1
#
_entry.id   AF-A0A1V3XV82-F1
#
_cell.length_a   1.000
_cell.length_b   1.000
_cell.length_c   1.000
_cell.angle_alpha   90.00
_cell.angle_beta   90.00
_cell.angle_gamma   90.00
#
_symmetry.space_group_name_H-M   'P 1'
#
loop_
_entity.id
_entity.type
_entity.pdbx_description
1 polymer ?
#
loop_
_entity_poly.entity_id
_entity_poly.type
_entity_poly.pdbx_seq_one_letter_code
_entity_poly.pdbx_strand_id
1 'polypeptide(L)'
;MELELYNGRCGVALFFAALEKVAPDLGFGESARAALAIVRRWLAKADSHDIASLGIGGLLGFPSVAYALARVGVLLDDGGLVEEAVGAARRIGPEMVNGDKAFDVLGGGAGAILCLLACWRAGNDPELLAIAEACGRHLLDARSPTASGHRTWATLAGKHLTGMSHGAAGIAYALAALFGATDEREFLEAAREAVRFEASEFSPEKNNWHDRREVRYPGMTVDQPGFGVFWCHGAPGIGLARLGGLPALDSPEIRRDIAAALATTRDCGLLPRDHICCGNMGLVETLLTAGQVLDDPSWTREALQISSRVVARAGRIGDFAITFRHGFRSPNLFMGAAGVGYELLRVAYPDDLPAVLLLT
;
A
#
# COMPACT_ATOMS: atom_id res chain seq x y z
N MET A 1 18.18 -0.76 -12.33
CA MET A 1 17.73 -2.11 -11.93
C MET A 1 16.67 -1.91 -10.87
N GLU A 2 15.45 -2.40 -11.09
CA GLU A 2 14.34 -2.17 -10.17
C GLU A 2 14.42 -3.18 -9.02
N LEU A 3 14.74 -2.68 -7.82
CA LEU A 3 14.89 -3.50 -6.61
C LEU A 3 13.61 -3.50 -5.78
N GLU A 4 12.91 -2.36 -5.75
CA GLU A 4 11.79 -2.00 -4.88
C GLU A 4 10.54 -2.89 -5.02
N LEU A 5 9.56 -2.68 -4.14
CA LEU A 5 8.40 -3.57 -3.98
C LEU A 5 7.37 -3.44 -5.12
N TYR A 6 7.18 -2.23 -5.66
CA TYR A 6 6.14 -1.91 -6.63
C TYR A 6 6.40 -2.53 -8.01
N ASN A 7 7.53 -2.20 -8.65
CA ASN A 7 7.91 -2.73 -9.96
C ASN A 7 9.05 -3.76 -9.90
N GLY A 8 9.84 -3.75 -8.84
CA GLY A 8 11.09 -4.48 -8.75
C GLY A 8 10.99 -5.92 -8.26
N ARG A 9 12.19 -6.47 -8.03
CA ARG A 9 12.39 -7.87 -7.64
C ARG A 9 11.87 -8.21 -6.25
N CYS A 10 11.80 -7.24 -5.34
CA CYS A 10 11.25 -7.44 -4.01
C CYS A 10 9.79 -7.89 -4.06
N GLY A 11 8.98 -7.28 -4.93
CA GLY A 11 7.58 -7.67 -5.11
C GLY A 11 7.41 -9.10 -5.64
N VAL A 12 8.28 -9.51 -6.58
CA VAL A 12 8.29 -10.89 -7.11
C VAL A 12 8.73 -11.89 -6.05
N ALA A 13 9.75 -11.56 -5.26
CA ALA A 13 10.21 -12.42 -4.17
C ALA A 13 9.13 -12.63 -3.11
N LEU A 14 8.39 -11.57 -2.75
CA LEU A 14 7.29 -11.65 -1.79
C LEU A 14 6.19 -12.60 -2.29
N PHE A 15 5.85 -12.56 -3.58
CA PHE A 15 4.90 -13.49 -4.16
C PHE A 15 5.37 -14.94 -4.08
N PHE A 16 6.61 -15.25 -4.43
CA PHE A 16 7.14 -16.61 -4.30
C PHE A 16 7.21 -17.08 -2.85
N ALA A 17 7.53 -16.20 -1.90
CA ALA A 17 7.51 -16.53 -0.49
C ALA A 17 6.10 -16.86 0.01
N ALA A 18 5.09 -16.11 -0.45
CA ALA A 18 3.69 -16.41 -0.16
C ALA A 18 3.25 -17.75 -0.75
N LEU A 19 3.68 -18.08 -1.97
CA LEU A 19 3.44 -19.40 -2.57
C LEU A 19 4.06 -20.53 -1.74
N GLU A 20 5.32 -20.38 -1.31
CA GLU A 20 5.98 -21.39 -0.47
C GLU A 20 5.25 -21.58 0.86
N LYS A 21 4.76 -20.49 1.48
CA LYS A 21 4.04 -20.54 2.76
C LYS A 21 2.79 -21.41 2.70
N VAL A 22 2.04 -21.37 1.59
CA VAL A 22 0.75 -22.06 1.44
C VAL A 22 0.84 -23.37 0.63
N ALA A 23 1.93 -23.55 -0.12
CA ALA A 23 2.19 -24.73 -0.94
C ALA A 23 3.70 -25.10 -0.86
N PRO A 24 4.13 -25.67 0.29
CA PRO A 24 5.53 -26.01 0.52
C PRO A 24 6.03 -27.11 -0.42
N ASP A 25 7.35 -27.24 -0.53
CA ASP A 25 8.07 -28.30 -1.27
C ASP A 25 7.95 -28.25 -2.81
N LEU A 26 7.41 -27.15 -3.36
CA LEU A 26 7.31 -26.92 -4.81
C LEU A 26 8.47 -26.07 -5.38
N GLY A 27 9.45 -25.71 -4.54
CA GLY A 27 10.62 -24.93 -4.93
C GLY A 27 10.39 -23.41 -5.02
N PHE A 28 9.28 -22.90 -4.48
CA PHE A 28 8.99 -21.47 -4.50
C PHE A 28 9.88 -20.70 -3.51
N GLY A 29 10.28 -21.30 -2.40
CA GLY A 29 11.26 -20.73 -1.48
C GLY A 29 12.62 -20.47 -2.14
N GLU A 30 13.08 -21.37 -3.02
CA GLU A 30 14.28 -21.15 -3.83
C GLU A 30 14.08 -20.02 -4.84
N SER A 31 12.90 -19.95 -5.46
CA SER A 31 12.53 -18.87 -6.39
C SER A 31 12.50 -17.50 -5.70
N ALA A 32 11.98 -17.42 -4.48
CA ALA A 32 11.99 -16.22 -3.65
C ALA A 32 13.43 -15.77 -3.33
N ARG A 33 14.28 -16.70 -2.88
CA ARG A 33 15.70 -16.44 -2.59
C ARG A 33 16.47 -16.03 -3.86
N ALA A 34 16.18 -16.64 -5.01
CA ALA A 34 16.77 -16.28 -6.29
C ALA A 34 16.35 -14.87 -6.76
N ALA A 35 15.09 -14.49 -6.55
CA ALA A 35 14.60 -13.14 -6.83
C ALA A 35 15.33 -12.10 -5.95
N LEU A 36 15.54 -12.40 -4.66
CA LEU A 36 16.29 -11.55 -3.72
C LEU A 36 17.81 -11.57 -3.92
N ALA A 37 18.39 -12.57 -4.60
CA ALA A 37 19.84 -12.71 -4.69
C ALA A 37 20.54 -11.47 -5.26
N ILE A 38 19.91 -10.79 -6.23
CA ILE A 38 20.42 -9.54 -6.79
C ILE A 38 20.26 -8.38 -5.80
N VAL A 39 19.14 -8.31 -5.09
CA VAL A 39 18.86 -7.29 -4.07
C VAL A 39 19.89 -7.37 -2.94
N ARG A 40 20.12 -8.59 -2.41
CA ARG A 40 21.12 -8.85 -1.35
C ARG A 40 22.54 -8.54 -1.80
N ARG A 41 22.92 -8.89 -3.03
CA ARG A 41 24.23 -8.53 -3.60
C ARG A 41 24.41 -7.02 -3.76
N TRP A 42 23.34 -6.30 -4.11
CA TRP A 42 23.37 -4.84 -4.17
C TRP A 42 23.50 -4.25 -2.77
N LEU A 43 22.70 -4.70 -1.79
CA LEU A 43 22.76 -4.25 -0.40
C LEU A 43 24.15 -4.39 0.23
N ALA A 44 24.84 -5.49 -0.06
CA ALA A 44 26.18 -5.76 0.44
C ALA A 44 27.26 -4.80 -0.11
N LYS A 45 26.98 -4.10 -1.21
CA LYS A 45 27.93 -3.20 -1.88
C LYS A 45 27.51 -1.74 -1.86
N ALA A 46 26.22 -1.48 -1.73
CA ALA A 46 25.65 -0.15 -1.76
C ALA A 46 26.28 0.71 -0.66
N ASP A 47 26.64 1.94 -0.98
CA ASP A 47 27.01 2.95 0.02
C ASP A 47 25.80 3.81 0.43
N SER A 48 26.01 4.90 1.16
CA SER A 48 24.94 5.81 1.55
C SER A 48 24.35 6.58 0.37
N HIS A 49 25.15 6.86 -0.67
CA HIS A 49 24.68 7.57 -1.87
C HIS A 49 23.78 6.67 -2.71
N ASP A 50 24.18 5.41 -2.91
CA ASP A 50 23.36 4.39 -3.58
C ASP A 50 22.01 4.23 -2.90
N ILE A 51 21.96 4.15 -1.57
CA ILE A 51 20.71 4.09 -0.82
C ILE A 51 19.86 5.34 -1.01
N ALA A 52 20.46 6.52 -0.82
CA ALA A 52 19.75 7.78 -0.92
C ALA A 52 19.13 7.97 -2.32
N SER A 53 19.78 7.44 -3.37
CA SER A 53 19.29 7.50 -4.75
C SER A 53 17.97 6.73 -4.98
N LEU A 54 17.67 5.71 -4.17
CA LEU A 54 16.38 5.02 -4.21
C LEU A 54 15.26 5.84 -3.56
N GLY A 55 15.61 6.77 -2.66
CA GLY A 55 14.64 7.58 -1.92
C GLY A 55 13.94 6.82 -0.79
N ILE A 56 13.04 7.53 -0.11
CA ILE A 56 12.43 7.09 1.16
C ILE A 56 11.05 6.42 0.99
N GLY A 57 10.52 6.28 -0.22
CA GLY A 57 9.19 5.72 -0.44
C GLY A 57 8.98 4.31 0.09
N GLY A 58 7.78 4.04 0.63
CA GLY A 58 7.40 2.71 1.13
C GLY A 58 7.12 1.67 0.05
N LEU A 59 6.95 2.09 -1.20
CA LEU A 59 6.72 1.19 -2.33
C LEU A 59 7.79 1.31 -3.39
N LEU A 60 8.24 2.54 -3.69
CA LEU A 60 9.26 2.81 -4.71
C LEU A 60 10.67 3.04 -4.15
N GLY A 61 10.81 3.20 -2.83
CA GLY A 61 12.06 3.60 -2.18
C GLY A 61 12.76 2.47 -1.44
N PHE A 62 13.87 2.83 -0.79
CA PHE A 62 14.70 1.90 -0.02
C PHE A 62 13.95 1.21 1.15
N PRO A 63 13.06 1.87 1.92
CA PRO A 63 12.29 1.18 2.96
C PRO A 63 11.48 -0.01 2.45
N SER A 64 10.99 0.04 1.21
CA SER A 64 10.26 -1.07 0.57
C SER A 64 11.12 -2.34 0.39
N VAL A 65 12.44 -2.17 0.23
CA VAL A 65 13.40 -3.27 0.14
C VAL A 65 13.57 -3.95 1.49
N ALA A 66 13.72 -3.17 2.56
CA ALA A 66 13.79 -3.71 3.92
C ALA A 66 12.49 -4.42 4.30
N TYR A 67 11.34 -3.81 4.01
CA TYR A 67 10.02 -4.42 4.20
C TYR A 67 9.92 -5.80 3.51
N ALA A 68 10.32 -5.87 2.23
CA ALA A 68 10.24 -7.12 1.48
C ALA A 68 11.14 -8.22 2.07
N LEU A 69 12.37 -7.87 2.50
CA LEU A 69 13.25 -8.81 3.19
C LEU A 69 12.63 -9.34 4.48
N ALA A 70 12.05 -8.46 5.30
CA ALA A 70 11.40 -8.85 6.54
C ALA A 70 10.21 -9.78 6.28
N ARG A 71 9.32 -9.41 5.34
CA ARG A 71 8.15 -10.21 5.00
C ARG A 71 8.51 -11.56 4.38
N VAL A 72 9.49 -11.60 3.48
CA VAL A 72 9.99 -12.86 2.90
C VAL A 72 10.63 -13.73 3.99
N GLY A 73 11.42 -13.14 4.89
CA GLY A 73 12.00 -13.83 6.03
C GLY A 73 10.94 -14.48 6.91
N VAL A 74 9.89 -13.75 7.27
CA VAL A 74 8.76 -14.27 8.07
C VAL A 74 8.00 -15.38 7.32
N LEU A 75 7.72 -15.22 6.02
CA LEU A 75 6.97 -16.22 5.25
C LEU A 75 7.76 -17.52 5.02
N LEU A 76 9.09 -17.44 4.99
CA LEU A 76 9.97 -18.59 4.79
C LEU A 76 10.57 -19.13 6.09
N ASP A 77 10.15 -18.60 7.25
CA ASP A 77 10.75 -18.88 8.55
C ASP A 77 12.29 -18.73 8.57
N ASP A 78 12.80 -17.73 7.84
CA ASP A 78 14.22 -17.42 7.63
C ASP A 78 14.62 -16.18 8.46
N GLY A 79 15.09 -16.43 9.68
CA GLY A 79 15.54 -15.38 10.60
C GLY A 79 16.72 -14.55 10.08
N GLY A 80 17.57 -15.11 9.22
CA GLY A 80 18.69 -14.38 8.63
C GLY A 80 18.22 -13.26 7.69
N LEU A 81 17.13 -13.50 6.95
CA LEU A 81 16.52 -12.45 6.13
C LEU A 81 15.86 -11.35 6.97
N VAL A 82 15.32 -11.69 8.15
CA VAL A 82 14.78 -10.69 9.09
C VAL A 82 15.91 -9.83 9.66
N GLU A 83 17.04 -10.42 10.05
CA GLU A 83 18.23 -9.68 10.49
C GLU A 83 18.79 -8.76 9.40
N GLU A 84 18.87 -9.26 8.15
CA GLU A 84 19.25 -8.44 6.99
C GLU A 84 18.28 -7.27 6.75
N ALA A 85 16.98 -7.49 6.94
CA ALA A 85 15.97 -6.44 6.82
C ALA A 85 16.15 -5.34 7.87
N VAL A 86 16.39 -5.71 9.12
CA VAL A 86 16.68 -4.77 10.21
C VAL A 86 17.96 -3.98 9.91
N GLY A 87 19.03 -4.68 9.51
CA GLY A 87 20.30 -4.05 9.13
C GLY A 87 20.16 -3.10 7.94
N ALA A 88 19.34 -3.44 6.96
CA ALA A 88 19.02 -2.55 5.85
C ALA A 88 18.23 -1.32 6.33
N ALA A 89 17.17 -1.51 7.11
CA ALA A 89 16.31 -0.43 7.60
C ALA A 89 17.06 0.60 8.46
N ARG A 90 18.04 0.17 9.29
CA ARG A 90 18.93 1.06 10.06
C ARG A 90 19.73 2.05 9.21
N ARG A 91 19.91 1.76 7.92
CA ARG A 91 20.67 2.62 7.00
C ARG A 91 19.83 3.81 6.49
N ILE A 92 18.56 3.89 6.86
CA ILE A 92 17.70 5.06 6.59
C ILE A 92 18.12 6.18 7.53
N GLY A 93 18.97 7.07 7.02
CA GLY A 93 19.53 8.18 7.80
C GLY A 93 18.67 9.45 7.80
N PRO A 94 18.98 10.42 8.68
CA PRO A 94 18.25 11.69 8.78
C PRO A 94 18.18 12.49 7.48
N GLU A 95 19.19 12.39 6.61
CA GLU A 95 19.19 13.09 5.31
C GLU A 95 18.05 12.61 4.40
N MET A 96 17.75 11.32 4.39
CA MET A 96 16.63 10.78 3.62
C MET A 96 15.29 11.23 4.20
N VAL A 97 15.18 11.22 5.53
CA VAL A 97 13.97 11.64 6.25
C VAL A 97 13.67 13.11 5.98
N ASN A 98 14.62 13.99 6.27
CA ASN A 98 14.47 15.45 6.13
C ASN A 98 14.40 15.88 4.66
N GLY A 99 14.98 15.07 3.76
CA GLY A 99 14.95 15.26 2.31
C GLY A 99 13.61 14.91 1.67
N ASP A 100 12.69 14.26 2.37
CA ASP A 100 11.38 13.89 1.82
C ASP A 100 10.58 15.14 1.43
N LYS A 101 10.06 15.11 0.20
CA LYS A 101 9.13 16.10 -0.38
C LYS A 101 7.90 15.42 -1.00
N ALA A 102 7.86 14.09 -1.02
CA ALA A 102 6.73 13.32 -1.54
C ALA A 102 5.69 13.08 -0.44
N PHE A 103 6.13 12.80 0.80
CA PHE A 103 5.33 12.59 2.02
C PHE A 103 4.40 11.37 2.00
N ASP A 104 4.03 10.89 0.82
CA ASP A 104 3.01 9.88 0.59
C ASP A 104 3.46 8.42 0.79
N VAL A 105 2.55 7.47 0.54
CA VAL A 105 2.82 6.03 0.74
C VAL A 105 3.73 5.47 -0.36
N LEU A 106 3.62 5.99 -1.57
CA LEU A 106 4.32 5.44 -2.73
C LEU A 106 5.81 5.81 -2.72
N GLY A 107 6.09 7.11 -2.66
CA GLY A 107 7.41 7.72 -2.79
C GLY A 107 7.91 8.45 -1.55
N GLY A 108 7.09 8.63 -0.52
CA GLY A 108 7.42 9.42 0.66
C GLY A 108 7.48 8.68 2.00
N GLY A 109 7.63 9.48 3.05
CA GLY A 109 7.84 9.06 4.42
C GLY A 109 6.65 8.33 5.06
N ALA A 110 5.41 8.55 4.61
CA ALA A 110 4.27 7.77 5.11
C ALA A 110 4.42 6.28 4.78
N GLY A 111 4.92 5.96 3.58
CA GLY A 111 5.23 4.58 3.22
C GLY A 111 6.43 4.03 4.00
N ALA A 112 7.42 4.88 4.26
CA ALA A 112 8.58 4.52 5.08
C ALA A 112 8.18 4.11 6.50
N ILE A 113 7.28 4.87 7.13
CA ILE A 113 6.74 4.57 8.47
C ILE A 113 6.15 3.16 8.48
N LEU A 114 5.30 2.82 7.51
CA LEU A 114 4.66 1.51 7.45
C LEU A 114 5.68 0.38 7.28
N CYS A 115 6.67 0.57 6.39
CA CYS A 115 7.77 -0.40 6.20
C CYS A 115 8.60 -0.59 7.47
N LEU A 116 8.96 0.52 8.15
CA LEU A 116 9.74 0.51 9.38
C LEU A 116 8.98 -0.16 10.53
N LEU A 117 7.68 0.09 10.67
CA LEU A 117 6.84 -0.59 11.66
C LEU A 117 6.75 -2.10 11.41
N ALA A 118 6.66 -2.53 10.16
CA ALA A 118 6.69 -3.96 9.81
C ALA A 118 8.05 -4.60 10.15
N CYS A 119 9.17 -3.95 9.79
CA CYS A 119 10.51 -4.42 10.14
C CYS A 119 10.72 -4.43 11.66
N TRP A 120 10.25 -3.41 12.38
CA TRP A 120 10.29 -3.32 13.84
C TRP A 120 9.53 -4.47 14.49
N ARG A 121 8.32 -4.79 14.03
CA ARG A 121 7.54 -5.93 14.55
C ARG A 121 8.23 -7.28 14.29
N ALA A 122 8.90 -7.42 13.15
CA ALA A 122 9.60 -8.66 12.79
C ALA A 122 10.90 -8.85 13.59
N GLY A 123 11.68 -7.78 13.79
CA GLY A 123 13.01 -7.84 14.41
C GLY A 123 13.10 -7.36 15.86
N ASN A 124 12.03 -6.74 16.38
CA ASN A 124 11.96 -6.10 17.70
C ASN A 124 13.08 -5.06 17.96
N ASP A 125 13.38 -4.23 16.96
CA ASP A 125 14.50 -3.30 17.00
C ASP A 125 14.08 -1.84 17.27
N PRO A 126 14.34 -1.27 18.46
CA PRO A 126 13.82 0.03 18.85
C PRO A 126 14.36 1.20 18.00
N GLU A 127 15.51 1.03 17.34
CA GLU A 127 16.05 2.05 16.45
C GLU A 127 15.14 2.27 15.24
N LEU A 128 14.49 1.21 14.74
CA LEU A 128 13.57 1.32 13.61
C LEU A 128 12.30 2.10 13.97
N LEU A 129 11.81 1.95 15.21
CA LEU A 129 10.70 2.75 15.71
C LEU A 129 11.09 4.23 15.82
N ALA A 130 12.31 4.53 16.29
CA ALA A 130 12.81 5.89 16.35
C ALA A 130 12.96 6.54 14.95
N ILE A 131 13.37 5.77 13.93
CA ILE A 131 13.40 6.28 12.54
C ILE A 131 11.97 6.53 12.04
N ALA A 132 11.02 5.64 12.34
CA ALA A 132 9.61 5.84 11.97
C ALA A 132 9.02 7.10 12.64
N GLU A 133 9.35 7.35 13.91
CA GLU A 133 8.99 8.58 14.61
C GLU A 133 9.59 9.82 13.93
N ALA A 134 10.85 9.79 13.51
CA ALA A 134 11.48 10.89 12.80
C ALA A 134 10.75 11.20 11.47
N CYS A 135 10.37 10.17 10.71
CA CYS A 135 9.50 10.32 9.54
C CYS A 135 8.16 10.96 9.91
N GLY A 136 7.53 10.51 11.00
CA GLY A 136 6.28 11.07 11.50
C GLY A 136 6.39 12.56 11.83
N ARG A 137 7.43 12.97 12.56
CA ARG A 137 7.66 14.38 12.91
C ARG A 137 7.88 15.24 11.66
N HIS A 138 8.66 14.75 10.70
CA HIS A 138 8.83 15.44 9.40
C HIS A 138 7.49 15.63 8.66
N LEU A 139 6.62 14.61 8.68
CA LEU A 139 5.27 14.75 8.13
C LEU A 139 4.44 15.79 8.88
N LEU A 140 4.52 15.87 10.21
CA LEU A 140 3.77 16.87 10.97
C LEU A 140 4.14 18.30 10.57
N ASP A 141 5.43 18.55 10.35
CA ASP A 141 6.00 19.86 9.98
C ASP A 141 5.70 20.23 8.52
N ALA A 142 5.57 19.24 7.64
CA ALA A 142 5.34 19.43 6.21
C ALA A 142 3.90 19.78 5.81
N ARG A 143 2.95 19.76 6.76
CA ARG A 143 1.53 20.05 6.48
C ARG A 143 1.31 21.51 6.08
N SER A 144 0.56 21.75 5.01
CA SER A 144 0.15 23.08 4.56
C SER A 144 -1.38 23.20 4.47
N PRO A 145 -1.94 24.40 4.68
CA PRO A 145 -3.39 24.61 4.65
C PRO A 145 -3.96 24.41 3.25
N THR A 146 -5.17 23.84 3.19
CA THR A 146 -5.97 23.68 1.97
C THR A 146 -7.09 24.70 1.90
N ALA A 147 -7.84 24.72 0.78
CA ALA A 147 -9.00 25.58 0.61
C ALA A 147 -10.12 25.30 1.63
N SER A 148 -10.21 24.09 2.19
CA SER A 148 -11.18 23.76 3.25
C SER A 148 -10.72 24.17 4.65
N GLY A 149 -9.52 24.76 4.78
CA GLY A 149 -8.94 25.20 6.05
C GLY A 149 -8.24 24.11 6.86
N HIS A 150 -8.36 22.83 6.46
CA HIS A 150 -7.60 21.72 7.03
C HIS A 150 -6.20 21.68 6.44
N ARG A 151 -5.20 21.28 7.23
CA ARG A 151 -3.83 21.09 6.74
C ARG A 151 -3.60 19.66 6.30
N THR A 152 -2.99 19.48 5.13
CA THR A 152 -2.55 18.19 4.59
C THR A 152 -1.24 18.37 3.82
N TRP A 153 -0.81 17.38 3.07
CA TRP A 153 0.47 17.39 2.35
C TRP A 153 0.26 17.71 0.88
N ALA A 154 0.95 18.73 0.40
CA ALA A 154 1.02 18.98 -1.03
C ALA A 154 1.94 17.94 -1.68
N THR A 155 1.46 17.30 -2.73
CA THR A 155 2.29 16.46 -3.60
C THR A 155 3.41 17.27 -4.26
N LEU A 156 4.36 16.59 -4.91
CA LEU A 156 5.40 17.23 -5.73
C LEU A 156 4.83 18.17 -6.83
N ALA A 157 3.58 17.95 -7.24
CA ALA A 157 2.87 18.82 -8.19
C ALA A 157 2.11 19.99 -7.53
N GLY A 158 2.28 20.20 -6.21
CA GLY A 158 1.61 21.24 -5.45
C GLY A 158 0.12 21.01 -5.20
N LYS A 159 -0.39 19.79 -5.46
CA LYS A 159 -1.80 19.43 -5.27
C LYS A 159 -2.00 18.70 -3.96
N HIS A 160 -3.09 18.99 -3.26
CA HIS A 160 -3.57 18.22 -2.11
C HIS A 160 -4.55 17.16 -2.60
N LEU A 161 -4.26 15.89 -2.36
CA LEU A 161 -5.00 14.76 -2.92
C LEU A 161 -5.69 13.93 -1.84
N THR A 162 -6.80 13.29 -2.22
CA THR A 162 -7.43 12.18 -1.48
C THR A 162 -6.80 10.85 -1.90
N GLY A 163 -7.10 9.76 -1.17
CA GLY A 163 -6.69 8.41 -1.58
C GLY A 163 -5.43 7.87 -0.92
N MET A 164 -5.15 6.59 -1.19
CA MET A 164 -4.10 5.82 -0.48
C MET A 164 -2.68 6.10 -0.97
N SER A 165 -2.46 6.18 -2.29
CA SER A 165 -1.10 6.18 -2.84
C SER A 165 -0.36 7.51 -2.61
N HIS A 166 -0.90 8.59 -3.17
CA HIS A 166 -0.32 9.95 -3.12
C HIS A 166 -1.14 10.92 -2.25
N GLY A 167 -2.13 10.41 -1.52
CA GLY A 167 -3.18 11.21 -0.91
C GLY A 167 -3.22 11.17 0.61
N ALA A 168 -4.11 11.98 1.15
CA ALA A 168 -4.31 12.15 2.58
C ALA A 168 -4.72 10.86 3.30
N ALA A 169 -5.46 9.95 2.65
CA ALA A 169 -5.89 8.69 3.28
C ALA A 169 -4.70 7.81 3.68
N GLY A 170 -3.73 7.61 2.79
CA GLY A 170 -2.56 6.79 3.08
C GLY A 170 -1.66 7.38 4.15
N ILE A 171 -1.49 8.71 4.13
CA ILE A 171 -0.70 9.43 5.14
C ILE A 171 -1.41 9.37 6.51
N ALA A 172 -2.73 9.55 6.54
CA ALA A 172 -3.52 9.42 7.77
C ALA A 172 -3.41 8.01 8.37
N TYR A 173 -3.47 6.97 7.53
CA TYR A 173 -3.27 5.58 7.96
C TYR A 173 -1.88 5.37 8.55
N ALA A 174 -0.81 5.84 7.88
CA ALA A 174 0.55 5.71 8.39
C ALA A 174 0.74 6.40 9.75
N LEU A 175 0.20 7.61 9.93
CA LEU A 175 0.27 8.33 11.20
C LEU A 175 -0.59 7.68 12.30
N ALA A 176 -1.74 7.11 11.96
CA ALA A 176 -2.55 6.34 12.90
C ALA A 176 -1.85 5.05 13.36
N ALA A 177 -1.18 4.35 12.42
CA ALA A 177 -0.36 3.18 12.73
C ALA A 177 0.83 3.54 13.62
N LEU A 178 1.47 4.69 13.36
CA LEU A 178 2.57 5.20 14.19
C LEU A 178 2.10 5.58 15.59
N PHE A 179 0.96 6.27 15.72
CA PHE A 179 0.34 6.52 17.02
C PHE A 179 0.10 5.22 17.81
N GLY A 180 -0.38 4.16 17.15
CA GLY A 180 -0.56 2.86 17.80
C GLY A 180 0.73 2.22 18.31
N ALA A 181 1.89 2.61 17.76
CA ALA A 181 3.20 2.11 18.19
C ALA A 181 3.88 3.01 19.25
N THR A 182 3.53 4.29 19.33
CA THR A 182 4.27 5.29 20.12
C THR A 182 3.43 6.00 21.20
N ASP A 183 2.10 5.96 21.09
CA ASP A 183 1.15 6.74 21.91
C ASP A 183 1.30 8.28 21.78
N GLU A 184 2.02 8.75 20.76
CA GLU A 184 2.26 10.18 20.49
C GLU A 184 1.04 10.83 19.82
N ARG A 185 0.24 11.54 20.62
CA ARG A 185 -1.06 12.11 20.21
C ARG A 185 -1.03 13.03 19.01
N GLU A 186 0.08 13.72 18.76
CA GLU A 186 0.20 14.62 17.61
C GLU A 186 0.02 13.88 16.27
N PHE A 187 0.45 12.61 16.18
CA PHE A 187 0.26 11.78 15.00
C PHE A 187 -1.23 11.46 14.79
N LEU A 188 -1.95 11.12 15.86
CA LEU A 188 -3.39 10.87 15.81
C LEU A 188 -4.19 12.12 15.41
N GLU A 189 -3.82 13.29 15.94
CA GLU A 189 -4.47 14.55 15.62
C GLU A 189 -4.28 14.94 14.16
N ALA A 190 -3.07 14.75 13.62
CA ALA A 190 -2.78 14.96 12.21
C ALA A 190 -3.53 13.97 11.29
N ALA A 191 -3.60 12.69 11.67
CA ALA A 191 -4.40 11.70 10.95
C ALA A 191 -5.88 12.10 10.90
N ARG A 192 -6.46 12.54 12.03
CA ARG A 192 -7.84 13.03 12.09
C ARG A 192 -8.07 14.31 11.28
N GLU A 193 -7.09 15.21 11.23
CA GLU A 193 -7.16 16.41 10.39
C GLU A 193 -7.20 16.06 8.90
N ALA A 194 -6.39 15.09 8.47
CA ALA A 194 -6.38 14.59 7.11
C ALA A 194 -7.71 13.89 6.73
N VAL A 195 -8.31 13.12 7.64
CA VAL A 195 -9.66 12.56 7.45
C VAL A 195 -10.70 13.66 7.25
N ARG A 196 -10.64 14.76 8.03
CA ARG A 196 -11.57 15.90 7.86
C ARG A 196 -11.38 16.61 6.52
N PHE A 197 -10.14 16.72 6.03
CA PHE A 197 -9.90 17.17 4.67
C PHE A 197 -10.60 16.26 3.65
N GLU A 198 -10.47 14.94 3.74
CA GLU A 198 -11.17 14.04 2.82
C GLU A 198 -12.70 14.13 2.96
N ALA A 199 -13.22 14.34 4.17
CA ALA A 199 -14.66 14.60 4.35
C ALA A 199 -15.13 15.85 3.59
N SER A 200 -14.29 16.89 3.45
CA SER A 200 -14.59 18.07 2.62
C SER A 200 -14.55 17.80 1.11
N GLU A 201 -13.96 16.69 0.71
CA GLU A 201 -13.83 16.24 -0.69
C GLU A 201 -14.87 15.15 -1.05
N PHE A 202 -15.70 14.71 -0.09
CA PHE A 202 -16.71 13.70 -0.32
C PHE A 202 -17.93 14.27 -1.06
N SER A 203 -18.39 13.55 -2.09
CA SER A 203 -19.63 13.81 -2.81
C SER A 203 -20.71 12.80 -2.42
N PRO A 204 -21.77 13.23 -1.71
CA PRO A 204 -22.89 12.34 -1.39
C PRO A 204 -23.60 11.79 -2.62
N GLU A 205 -23.66 12.56 -3.72
CA GLU A 205 -24.29 12.15 -4.97
C GLU A 205 -23.55 10.97 -5.62
N LYS A 206 -22.22 10.99 -5.56
CA LYS A 206 -21.38 9.93 -6.15
C LYS A 206 -20.99 8.85 -5.14
N ASN A 207 -21.31 9.04 -3.87
CA ASN A 207 -20.87 8.20 -2.76
C ASN A 207 -19.34 7.97 -2.77
N ASN A 208 -18.58 9.00 -3.15
CA ASN A 208 -17.14 8.90 -3.40
C ASN A 208 -16.45 10.26 -3.24
N TRP A 209 -15.12 10.25 -3.20
CA TRP A 209 -14.28 11.43 -3.01
C TRP A 209 -13.78 11.99 -4.34
N HIS A 210 -13.72 13.32 -4.42
CA HIS A 210 -13.14 13.99 -5.56
C HIS A 210 -11.67 13.61 -5.74
N ASP A 211 -11.34 13.29 -6.97
CA ASP A 211 -9.97 13.16 -7.43
C ASP A 211 -9.51 14.51 -8.01
N ARG A 212 -8.60 15.16 -7.28
CA ARG A 212 -8.04 16.47 -7.63
C ARG A 212 -6.90 16.42 -8.65
N ARG A 213 -6.57 15.23 -9.15
CA ARG A 213 -5.59 15.08 -10.24
C ARG A 213 -6.24 15.44 -11.57
N GLU A 214 -5.41 15.91 -12.50
CA GLU A 214 -5.83 16.23 -13.87
C GLU A 214 -5.91 14.95 -14.73
N VAL A 215 -6.67 13.95 -14.25
CA VAL A 215 -6.84 12.64 -14.90
C VAL A 215 -8.18 12.61 -15.63
N ARG A 216 -8.16 12.15 -16.88
CA ARG A 216 -9.40 11.90 -17.65
C ARG A 216 -9.93 10.51 -17.36
N TYR A 217 -11.14 10.43 -16.84
CA TYR A 217 -11.89 9.18 -16.77
C TYR A 217 -12.73 9.00 -18.04
N PRO A 218 -13.00 7.75 -18.48
CA PRO A 218 -13.85 7.50 -19.64
C PRO A 218 -15.21 8.20 -19.52
N GLY A 219 -15.60 8.95 -20.55
CA GLY A 219 -16.89 9.65 -20.60
C GLY A 219 -16.94 11.02 -19.91
N MET A 220 -15.83 11.54 -19.38
CA MET A 220 -15.78 12.85 -18.73
C MET A 220 -15.22 13.97 -19.62
N THR A 221 -15.77 15.18 -19.48
CA THR A 221 -15.20 16.42 -20.02
C THR A 221 -14.11 16.97 -19.10
N VAL A 222 -13.31 17.92 -19.60
CA VAL A 222 -12.16 18.50 -18.85
C VAL A 222 -12.61 19.20 -17.54
N ASP A 223 -13.84 19.70 -17.50
CA ASP A 223 -14.34 20.51 -16.38
C ASP A 223 -15.09 19.71 -15.31
N GLN A 224 -15.26 18.39 -15.48
CA GLN A 224 -15.95 17.54 -14.50
C GLN A 224 -14.95 16.96 -13.47
N PRO A 225 -15.27 17.00 -12.16
CA PRO A 225 -14.42 16.42 -11.13
C PRO A 225 -14.38 14.90 -11.23
N GLY A 226 -13.18 14.32 -11.21
CA GLY A 226 -12.95 12.88 -11.32
C GLY A 226 -13.33 12.12 -10.05
N PHE A 227 -13.74 10.86 -10.20
CA PHE A 227 -14.00 9.94 -9.09
C PHE A 227 -13.34 8.60 -9.37
N GLY A 228 -12.23 8.33 -8.69
CA GLY A 228 -11.51 7.07 -8.81
C GLY A 228 -12.23 5.92 -8.11
N VAL A 229 -12.09 4.70 -8.64
CA VAL A 229 -12.47 3.48 -7.93
C VAL A 229 -11.31 2.49 -8.01
N PHE A 230 -10.18 2.89 -7.42
CA PHE A 230 -8.95 2.11 -7.39
C PHE A 230 -8.30 2.16 -6.01
N TRP A 231 -7.37 1.25 -5.75
CA TRP A 231 -6.54 1.31 -4.54
C TRP A 231 -5.73 2.62 -4.51
N CYS A 232 -5.05 2.97 -5.60
CA CYS A 232 -4.15 4.13 -5.56
C CYS A 232 -4.88 5.47 -5.36
N HIS A 233 -6.12 5.59 -5.83
CA HIS A 233 -6.96 6.78 -5.68
C HIS A 233 -8.45 6.43 -5.77
N GLY A 234 -9.23 6.97 -4.83
CA GLY A 234 -10.67 6.80 -4.75
C GLY A 234 -11.13 5.82 -3.68
N ALA A 235 -12.43 5.50 -3.71
CA ALA A 235 -13.14 4.76 -2.67
C ALA A 235 -12.41 3.50 -2.14
N PRO A 236 -11.91 2.56 -2.96
CA PRO A 236 -11.29 1.33 -2.45
C PRO A 236 -10.05 1.61 -1.60
N GLY A 237 -9.17 2.51 -2.05
CA GLY A 237 -7.97 2.90 -1.31
C GLY A 237 -8.28 3.67 -0.03
N ILE A 238 -9.23 4.59 -0.09
CA ILE A 238 -9.68 5.36 1.09
C ILE A 238 -10.28 4.40 2.12
N GLY A 239 -11.20 3.52 1.69
CA GLY A 239 -11.79 2.50 2.56
C GLY A 239 -10.74 1.59 3.19
N LEU A 240 -9.76 1.13 2.41
CA LEU A 240 -8.67 0.30 2.92
C LEU A 240 -7.84 1.04 3.99
N ALA A 241 -7.48 2.31 3.75
CA ALA A 241 -6.77 3.13 4.73
C ALA A 241 -7.58 3.32 6.03
N ARG A 242 -8.91 3.49 5.92
CA ARG A 242 -9.81 3.60 7.09
C ARG A 242 -9.91 2.29 7.87
N LEU A 243 -9.98 1.16 7.18
CA LEU A 243 -9.98 -0.17 7.80
C LEU A 243 -8.66 -0.43 8.55
N GLY A 244 -7.52 -0.14 7.91
CA GLY A 244 -6.20 -0.29 8.55
C GLY A 244 -5.99 0.68 9.73
N GLY A 245 -6.55 1.89 9.65
CA GLY A 245 -6.49 2.88 10.73
C GLY A 245 -7.56 2.73 11.81
N LEU A 246 -8.50 1.79 11.66
CA LEU A 246 -9.66 1.64 12.54
C LEU A 246 -9.29 1.49 14.02
N PRO A 247 -8.24 0.73 14.42
CA PRO A 247 -7.85 0.60 15.84
C PRO A 247 -7.58 1.93 16.56
N ALA A 248 -7.15 2.96 15.83
CA ALA A 248 -6.84 4.28 16.39
C ALA A 248 -7.86 5.36 16.03
N LEU A 249 -8.53 5.22 14.88
CA LEU A 249 -9.39 6.26 14.31
C LEU A 249 -10.88 6.03 14.55
N ASP A 250 -11.31 4.86 15.04
CA ASP A 250 -12.72 4.47 15.09
C ASP A 250 -13.67 5.57 15.60
N SER A 251 -14.59 5.97 14.73
CA SER A 251 -15.62 6.96 14.98
C SER A 251 -16.81 6.75 14.04
N PRO A 252 -17.98 7.34 14.33
CA PRO A 252 -19.11 7.31 13.41
C PRO A 252 -18.77 7.84 12.01
N GLU A 253 -17.91 8.86 11.91
CA GLU A 253 -17.40 9.41 10.65
C GLU A 253 -16.60 8.36 9.87
N ILE A 254 -15.63 7.72 10.52
CA ILE A 254 -14.79 6.67 9.90
C ILE A 254 -15.65 5.49 9.44
N ARG A 255 -16.63 5.08 10.25
CA ARG A 255 -17.55 3.99 9.89
C ARG A 255 -18.45 4.35 8.70
N ARG A 256 -18.86 5.63 8.58
CA ARG A 256 -19.56 6.13 7.39
C ARG A 256 -18.66 6.12 6.15
N ASP A 257 -17.41 6.58 6.29
CA ASP A 257 -16.42 6.53 5.19
C ASP A 257 -16.22 5.09 4.70
N ILE A 258 -16.05 4.14 5.62
CA ILE A 258 -15.91 2.71 5.30
C ILE A 258 -17.15 2.21 4.56
N ALA A 259 -18.35 2.47 5.08
CA ALA A 259 -19.59 2.02 4.43
C ALA A 259 -19.74 2.60 3.01
N ALA A 260 -19.44 3.89 2.82
CA ALA A 260 -19.46 4.54 1.51
C ALA A 260 -18.44 3.91 0.56
N ALA A 261 -17.20 3.70 1.02
CA ALA A 261 -16.13 3.09 0.25
C ALA A 261 -16.46 1.66 -0.19
N LEU A 262 -17.00 0.83 0.70
CA LEU A 262 -17.36 -0.56 0.40
C LEU A 262 -18.54 -0.65 -0.57
N ALA A 263 -19.56 0.19 -0.40
CA ALA A 263 -20.68 0.27 -1.34
C ALA A 263 -20.18 0.65 -2.75
N THR A 264 -19.38 1.71 -2.86
CA THR A 264 -18.82 2.15 -4.15
C THR A 264 -17.89 1.12 -4.78
N THR A 265 -17.11 0.40 -3.97
CA THR A 265 -16.22 -0.69 -4.43
C THR A 265 -17.02 -1.88 -4.97
N ARG A 266 -18.10 -2.27 -4.30
CA ARG A 266 -18.99 -3.34 -4.75
C ARG A 266 -19.72 -2.96 -6.04
N ASP A 267 -20.21 -1.73 -6.12
CA ASP A 267 -21.13 -1.30 -7.18
C ASP A 267 -20.41 -0.92 -8.49
N CYS A 268 -19.08 -0.76 -8.51
CA CYS A 268 -18.33 -0.41 -9.73
C CYS A 268 -18.21 -1.56 -10.74
N GLY A 269 -18.51 -2.79 -10.33
CA GLY A 269 -18.42 -3.98 -11.17
C GLY A 269 -16.97 -4.36 -11.54
N LEU A 270 -16.85 -5.29 -12.50
CA LEU A 270 -15.56 -5.86 -12.91
C LEU A 270 -14.78 -4.88 -13.80
N LEU A 271 -13.60 -4.48 -13.35
CA LEU A 271 -12.69 -3.60 -14.07
C LEU A 271 -12.02 -4.30 -15.27
N PRO A 272 -11.57 -3.56 -16.29
CA PRO A 272 -10.90 -4.12 -17.47
C PRO A 272 -9.46 -4.59 -17.20
N ARG A 273 -8.96 -4.46 -15.96
CA ARG A 273 -7.60 -4.83 -15.55
C ARG A 273 -7.64 -5.60 -14.24
N ASP A 274 -6.68 -6.49 -14.02
CA ASP A 274 -6.67 -7.38 -12.85
C ASP A 274 -5.65 -7.04 -11.78
N HIS A 275 -4.59 -6.29 -12.07
CA HIS A 275 -3.52 -6.01 -11.10
C HIS A 275 -3.98 -5.22 -9.85
N ILE A 276 -3.20 -5.27 -8.77
CA ILE A 276 -3.59 -4.74 -7.44
C ILE A 276 -3.66 -3.20 -7.35
N CYS A 277 -2.90 -2.45 -8.16
CA CYS A 277 -2.88 -0.99 -8.04
C CYS A 277 -4.19 -0.30 -8.51
N CYS A 278 -4.68 -0.64 -9.70
CA CYS A 278 -5.89 -0.04 -10.29
C CYS A 278 -6.72 -1.03 -11.13
N GLY A 279 -6.64 -2.30 -10.76
CA GLY A 279 -7.44 -3.39 -11.29
C GLY A 279 -8.24 -4.10 -10.18
N ASN A 280 -8.87 -5.21 -10.57
CA ASN A 280 -9.82 -5.93 -9.72
C ASN A 280 -9.21 -6.41 -8.41
N MET A 281 -7.94 -6.83 -8.39
CA MET A 281 -7.31 -7.35 -7.17
C MET A 281 -7.14 -6.27 -6.10
N GLY A 282 -7.07 -4.99 -6.47
CA GLY A 282 -7.12 -3.90 -5.50
C GLY A 282 -8.49 -3.70 -4.86
N LEU A 283 -9.57 -4.03 -5.59
CA LEU A 283 -10.93 -4.02 -5.03
C LEU A 283 -11.14 -5.19 -4.08
N VAL A 284 -10.63 -6.37 -4.49
CA VAL A 284 -10.68 -7.61 -3.70
C VAL A 284 -10.02 -7.41 -2.35
N GLU A 285 -8.82 -6.83 -2.31
CA GLU A 285 -8.08 -6.58 -1.06
C GLU A 285 -8.89 -5.68 -0.10
N THR A 286 -9.51 -4.61 -0.60
CA THR A 286 -10.38 -3.75 0.24
C THR A 286 -11.55 -4.52 0.84
N LEU A 287 -12.25 -5.33 0.04
CA LEU A 287 -13.41 -6.10 0.50
C LEU A 287 -13.00 -7.27 1.42
N LEU A 288 -11.87 -7.91 1.14
CA LEU A 288 -11.33 -8.99 1.95
C LEU A 288 -10.92 -8.47 3.34
N THR A 289 -10.16 -7.38 3.37
CA THR A 289 -9.79 -6.70 4.62
C THR A 289 -11.03 -6.23 5.38
N ALA A 290 -12.07 -5.73 4.70
CA ALA A 290 -13.31 -5.36 5.37
C ALA A 290 -13.99 -6.56 6.06
N GLY A 291 -14.01 -7.72 5.40
CA GLY A 291 -14.56 -8.94 6.00
C GLY A 291 -13.84 -9.37 7.26
N GLN A 292 -12.50 -9.27 7.27
CA GLN A 292 -11.67 -9.60 8.44
C GLN A 292 -11.81 -8.57 9.57
N VAL A 293 -11.70 -7.27 9.26
CA VAL A 293 -11.65 -6.20 10.27
C VAL A 293 -13.02 -5.91 10.88
N LEU A 294 -14.10 -6.03 10.10
CA LEU A 294 -15.47 -5.77 10.58
C LEU A 294 -16.17 -7.02 11.11
N ASP A 295 -15.52 -8.19 11.04
CA ASP A 295 -16.11 -9.50 11.35
C ASP A 295 -17.44 -9.73 10.58
N ASP A 296 -17.45 -9.33 9.30
CA ASP A 296 -18.62 -9.45 8.41
C ASP A 296 -18.27 -10.29 7.18
N PRO A 297 -18.60 -11.60 7.19
CA PRO A 297 -18.25 -12.50 6.10
C PRO A 297 -18.97 -12.20 4.79
N SER A 298 -19.92 -11.26 4.75
CA SER A 298 -20.52 -10.81 3.49
C SER A 298 -19.51 -10.14 2.57
N TRP A 299 -18.57 -9.37 3.13
CA TRP A 299 -17.52 -8.72 2.33
C TRP A 299 -16.48 -9.71 1.81
N THR A 300 -16.13 -10.74 2.59
CA THR A 300 -15.30 -11.86 2.11
C THR A 300 -15.98 -12.58 0.95
N ARG A 301 -17.31 -12.77 1.00
CA ARG A 301 -18.06 -13.35 -0.13
C ARG A 301 -18.04 -12.46 -1.37
N GLU A 302 -18.14 -11.14 -1.23
CA GLU A 302 -18.02 -10.21 -2.35
C GLU A 302 -16.62 -10.26 -2.99
N ALA A 303 -15.56 -10.28 -2.16
CA ALA A 303 -14.18 -10.46 -2.62
C ALA A 303 -14.02 -11.76 -3.43
N LEU A 304 -14.56 -12.88 -2.91
CA LEU A 304 -14.56 -14.19 -3.60
C LEU A 304 -15.33 -14.15 -4.94
N GLN A 305 -16.45 -13.42 -5.01
CA GLN A 305 -17.21 -13.28 -6.25
C GLN A 305 -16.43 -12.53 -7.33
N ILE A 306 -15.77 -11.42 -6.98
CA ILE A 306 -14.91 -10.67 -7.91
C ILE A 306 -13.76 -11.56 -8.38
N SER A 307 -13.05 -12.23 -7.46
CA SER A 307 -11.95 -13.15 -7.79
C SER A 307 -12.39 -14.28 -8.72
N SER A 308 -13.57 -14.86 -8.48
CA SER A 308 -14.14 -15.89 -9.35
C SER A 308 -14.41 -15.38 -10.77
N ARG A 309 -14.92 -14.15 -10.90
CA ARG A 309 -15.14 -13.51 -12.22
C ARG A 309 -13.82 -13.20 -12.93
N VAL A 310 -12.79 -12.80 -12.19
CA VAL A 310 -11.44 -12.58 -12.72
C VAL A 310 -10.86 -13.89 -13.27
N VAL A 311 -10.87 -14.97 -12.48
CA VAL A 311 -10.37 -16.29 -12.90
C VAL A 311 -11.17 -16.82 -14.09
N ALA A 312 -12.50 -16.72 -14.07
CA ALA A 312 -13.35 -17.14 -15.19
C ALA A 312 -13.07 -16.33 -16.46
N ARG A 313 -12.84 -15.01 -16.36
CA ARG A 313 -12.40 -14.20 -17.50
C ARG A 313 -11.04 -14.67 -18.01
N ALA A 314 -10.09 -14.89 -17.11
CA ALA A 314 -8.75 -15.33 -17.46
C ALA A 314 -8.76 -16.68 -18.19
N GLY A 315 -9.58 -17.64 -17.74
CA GLY A 315 -9.76 -18.93 -18.41
C GLY A 315 -10.34 -18.81 -19.83
N ARG A 316 -11.20 -17.82 -20.08
CA ARG A 316 -11.76 -17.58 -21.44
C ARG A 316 -10.78 -16.90 -22.38
N ILE A 317 -9.95 -15.97 -21.88
CA ILE A 317 -9.02 -15.20 -22.73
C ILE A 317 -7.59 -15.78 -22.74
N GLY A 318 -7.31 -16.77 -21.89
CA GLY A 318 -6.02 -17.46 -21.76
C GLY A 318 -4.99 -16.74 -20.90
N ASP A 319 -5.37 -15.66 -20.20
CA ASP A 319 -4.46 -14.85 -19.38
C ASP A 319 -5.22 -13.90 -18.43
N PHE A 320 -4.56 -13.36 -17.41
CA PHE A 320 -5.11 -12.25 -16.63
C PHE A 320 -5.01 -10.94 -17.41
N ALA A 321 -5.93 -10.00 -17.16
CA ALA A 321 -5.93 -8.68 -17.80
C ALA A 321 -4.88 -7.74 -17.18
N ILE A 322 -3.60 -8.06 -17.39
CA ILE A 322 -2.42 -7.36 -16.85
C ILE A 322 -1.53 -6.75 -17.95
N THR A 323 -2.03 -6.68 -19.18
CA THR A 323 -1.26 -6.28 -20.35
C THR A 323 -0.87 -4.80 -20.31
N PHE A 324 0.44 -4.54 -20.41
CA PHE A 324 0.99 -3.20 -20.61
C PHE A 324 1.02 -2.85 -22.11
N ARG A 325 1.45 -1.63 -22.47
CA ARG A 325 1.65 -1.25 -23.88
C ARG A 325 2.47 -2.32 -24.63
N HIS A 326 2.02 -2.69 -25.83
CA HIS A 326 2.69 -3.63 -26.74
C HIS A 326 2.69 -5.12 -26.34
N GLY A 327 1.78 -5.57 -25.46
CA GLY A 327 1.55 -7.00 -25.24
C GLY A 327 2.51 -7.69 -24.25
N PHE A 328 3.37 -6.92 -23.58
CA PHE A 328 4.27 -7.48 -22.56
C PHE A 328 3.53 -7.77 -21.25
N ARG A 329 3.83 -8.92 -20.64
CA ARG A 329 3.33 -9.31 -19.32
C ARG A 329 4.29 -8.83 -18.25
N SER A 330 3.85 -7.88 -17.43
CA SER A 330 4.61 -7.43 -16.27
C SER A 330 4.68 -8.55 -15.22
N PRO A 331 5.86 -9.01 -14.78
CA PRO A 331 5.96 -9.95 -13.64
C PRO A 331 5.76 -9.27 -12.28
N ASN A 332 5.66 -7.95 -12.26
CA ASN A 332 5.74 -7.08 -11.09
C ASN A 332 4.56 -7.27 -10.13
N LEU A 333 4.71 -6.82 -8.90
CA LEU A 333 3.66 -6.93 -7.89
C LEU A 333 2.49 -5.98 -8.19
N PHE A 334 2.71 -4.67 -8.35
CA PHE A 334 1.59 -3.72 -8.34
C PHE A 334 0.79 -3.63 -9.66
N MET A 335 1.44 -3.91 -10.78
CA MET A 335 0.86 -3.81 -12.12
C MET A 335 0.94 -5.11 -12.92
N GLY A 336 1.40 -6.20 -12.30
CA GLY A 336 1.74 -7.44 -12.99
C GLY A 336 1.14 -8.70 -12.39
N ALA A 337 1.63 -9.84 -12.89
CA ALA A 337 1.15 -11.17 -12.55
C ALA A 337 1.39 -11.52 -11.07
N ALA A 338 2.51 -11.07 -10.48
CA ALA A 338 2.80 -11.38 -9.08
C ALA A 338 1.73 -10.82 -8.13
N GLY A 339 1.20 -9.61 -8.39
CA GLY A 339 0.12 -9.07 -7.56
C GLY A 339 -1.19 -9.81 -7.72
N VAL A 340 -1.51 -10.24 -8.95
CA VAL A 340 -2.72 -11.04 -9.18
C VAL A 340 -2.61 -12.38 -8.48
N GLY A 341 -1.46 -13.06 -8.63
CA GLY A 341 -1.19 -14.31 -7.92
C GLY A 341 -1.25 -14.13 -6.41
N TYR A 342 -0.58 -13.11 -5.87
CA TYR A 342 -0.54 -12.82 -4.44
C TYR A 342 -1.94 -12.62 -3.85
N GLU A 343 -2.77 -11.80 -4.50
CA GLU A 343 -4.12 -11.53 -4.02
C GLU A 343 -5.02 -12.78 -4.09
N LEU A 344 -4.89 -13.59 -5.14
CA LEU A 344 -5.60 -14.87 -5.21
C LEU A 344 -5.21 -15.82 -4.08
N LEU A 345 -3.94 -15.81 -3.66
CA LEU A 345 -3.50 -16.56 -2.48
C LEU A 345 -4.10 -15.98 -1.20
N ARG A 346 -4.12 -14.64 -1.02
CA ARG A 346 -4.79 -14.04 0.15
C ARG A 346 -6.27 -14.40 0.21
N VAL A 347 -6.97 -14.40 -0.91
CA VAL A 347 -8.38 -14.80 -0.95
C VAL A 347 -8.58 -16.26 -0.50
N ALA A 348 -7.64 -17.15 -0.85
CA ALA A 348 -7.69 -18.56 -0.46
C ALA A 348 -7.22 -18.81 0.98
N TYR A 349 -6.26 -18.00 1.47
CA TYR A 349 -5.59 -18.13 2.77
C TYR A 349 -5.51 -16.76 3.48
N PRO A 350 -6.66 -16.16 3.84
CA PRO A 350 -6.72 -14.76 4.28
C PRO A 350 -6.02 -14.52 5.62
N ASP A 351 -5.92 -15.55 6.46
CA ASP A 351 -5.33 -15.47 7.79
C ASP A 351 -3.81 -15.78 7.79
N ASP A 352 -3.30 -16.41 6.72
CA ASP A 352 -1.89 -16.83 6.61
C ASP A 352 -1.00 -15.79 5.90
N LEU A 353 -1.60 -14.91 5.10
CA LEU A 353 -0.89 -13.96 4.24
C LEU A 353 -1.24 -12.52 4.59
N PRO A 354 -0.26 -11.59 4.66
CA PRO A 354 -0.50 -10.21 5.07
C PRO A 354 -1.11 -9.35 3.96
N ALA A 355 -1.78 -8.26 4.35
CA ALA A 355 -2.34 -7.28 3.43
C ALA A 355 -1.22 -6.39 2.87
N VAL A 356 -0.69 -6.73 1.70
CA VAL A 356 0.45 -6.00 1.11
C VAL A 356 0.11 -4.56 0.76
N LEU A 357 -1.16 -4.28 0.41
CA LEU A 357 -1.64 -2.93 0.14
C LEU A 357 -1.77 -2.05 1.40
N LEU A 358 -1.66 -2.65 2.60
CA LEU A 358 -1.53 -1.97 3.89
C LEU A 358 -0.10 -1.99 4.45
N LEU A 359 0.86 -2.62 3.75
CA LEU A 359 2.24 -2.82 4.21
C LEU A 359 2.32 -3.47 5.61
N THR A 360 1.57 -4.57 5.80
CA THR A 360 1.45 -5.29 7.09
C THR A 360 2.31 -6.53 7.22
#